data_AF-A0A1V3PLF2-F1
#
_entry.id   AF-A0A1V3PLF2-F1
#
_cell.length_a   1.000
_cell.length_b   1.000
_cell.length_c   1.000
_cell.angle_alpha   90.00
_cell.angle_beta   90.00
_cell.angle_gamma   90.00
#
_symmetry.space_group_name_H-M   'P 1'
#
loop_
_entity.id
_entity.type
_entity.pdbx_description
1 polymer ?
#
loop_
_entity_poly.entity_id
_entity_poly.type
_entity_poly.pdbx_seq_one_letter_code
_entity_poly.pdbx_strand_id
1 'polypeptide(L)'
;MKNKADVANYLEHILAASGKTNKDIAQEIGYESPNILSMLKNGDTKVPLARIPAIAKAAGTDPKVLLDLCLEAYHPELHQVLSDLAPSMLISRQELQLVRLVRRVLGAMRSGRAIA
;
A
#
# COMPACT_ATOMS: atom_id res chain seq x y z
N MET A 1 -14.28 -0.97 8.39
CA MET A 1 -13.15 -1.71 8.99
C MET A 1 -12.74 -2.78 8.02
N LYS A 2 -11.52 -2.68 7.51
CA LYS A 2 -10.94 -3.67 6.59
C LYS A 2 -10.64 -4.99 7.32
N ASN A 3 -10.63 -6.09 6.58
CA ASN A 3 -10.34 -7.42 7.10
C ASN A 3 -9.35 -8.18 6.20
N LYS A 4 -9.05 -9.44 6.57
CA LYS A 4 -8.09 -10.27 5.82
C LYS A 4 -8.46 -10.51 4.36
N ALA A 5 -9.76 -10.58 4.04
CA ALA A 5 -10.24 -10.77 2.66
C ALA A 5 -10.02 -9.51 1.83
N ASP A 6 -10.17 -8.32 2.42
CA ASP A 6 -9.83 -7.07 1.73
C ASP A 6 -8.35 -7.01 1.35
N VAL A 7 -7.46 -7.43 2.26
CA VAL A 7 -6.01 -7.51 1.98
C VAL A 7 -5.73 -8.51 0.87
N ALA A 8 -6.35 -9.68 0.93
CA ALA A 8 -6.17 -10.75 -0.05
C ALA A 8 -6.63 -10.31 -1.46
N ASN A 9 -7.81 -9.70 -1.56
CA ASN A 9 -8.36 -9.15 -2.81
C ASN A 9 -7.47 -8.05 -3.40
N TYR A 10 -6.99 -7.12 -2.55
CA TYR A 10 -6.10 -6.07 -3.00
C TYR A 10 -4.76 -6.64 -3.49
N LEU A 11 -4.20 -7.61 -2.75
CA LEU A 11 -2.98 -8.30 -3.14
C LEU A 11 -3.15 -9.02 -4.48
N GLU A 12 -4.22 -9.78 -4.66
CA GLU A 12 -4.53 -10.45 -5.93
C GLU A 12 -4.60 -9.44 -7.07
N HIS A 13 -5.28 -8.31 -6.87
CA HIS A 13 -5.40 -7.26 -7.88
C HIS A 13 -4.05 -6.67 -8.30
N ILE A 14 -3.19 -6.27 -7.35
CA ILE A 14 -1.88 -5.67 -7.69
C ILE A 14 -0.93 -6.69 -8.32
N LEU A 15 -0.98 -7.96 -7.90
CA LEU A 15 -0.14 -9.01 -8.46
C LEU A 15 -0.60 -9.37 -9.87
N ALA A 16 -1.91 -9.46 -10.13
CA ALA A 16 -2.45 -9.69 -11.47
C ALA A 16 -2.09 -8.53 -12.42
N ALA A 17 -2.18 -7.28 -11.95
CA ALA A 17 -1.83 -6.10 -12.74
C ALA A 17 -0.35 -6.04 -13.13
N SER A 18 0.54 -6.74 -12.40
CA SER A 18 1.97 -6.79 -12.71
C SER A 18 2.30 -7.60 -13.98
N GLY A 19 1.39 -8.46 -14.44
CA GLY A 19 1.60 -9.37 -15.57
C GLY A 19 2.59 -10.51 -15.32
N LYS A 20 3.13 -10.63 -14.11
CA LYS A 20 4.11 -11.66 -13.73
C LYS A 20 3.42 -12.92 -13.21
N THR A 21 4.09 -14.08 -13.35
CA THR A 21 3.57 -15.32 -12.76
C THR A 21 3.82 -15.35 -11.25
N ASN A 22 3.06 -16.18 -10.52
CA ASN A 22 3.30 -16.40 -9.09
C ASN A 22 4.75 -16.90 -8.83
N LYS A 23 5.33 -17.68 -9.75
CA LYS A 23 6.69 -18.20 -9.61
C LYS A 23 7.71 -17.07 -9.67
N ASP A 24 7.57 -16.17 -10.64
CA ASP A 24 8.49 -15.05 -10.82
C ASP A 24 8.43 -14.11 -9.61
N ILE A 25 7.21 -13.76 -9.17
CA ILE A 25 7.02 -12.89 -8.01
C ILE A 25 7.57 -13.54 -6.73
N ALA A 26 7.32 -14.83 -6.51
CA ALA A 26 7.82 -15.54 -5.32
C ALA A 26 9.34 -15.49 -5.25
N GLN A 27 10.01 -15.74 -6.38
CA GLN A 27 11.46 -15.63 -6.49
C GLN A 27 11.96 -14.21 -6.23
N GLU A 28 11.31 -13.19 -6.80
CA GLU A 28 11.67 -11.77 -6.59
C GLU A 28 11.57 -11.31 -5.14
N ILE A 29 10.58 -11.82 -4.39
CA ILE A 29 10.37 -11.43 -2.98
C ILE A 29 11.11 -12.34 -1.99
N GLY A 30 11.87 -13.33 -2.48
CA GLY A 30 12.75 -14.19 -1.70
C GLY A 30 12.07 -15.41 -1.09
N TYR A 31 11.05 -15.97 -1.75
CA TYR A 31 10.46 -17.26 -1.40
C TYR A 31 10.84 -18.33 -2.42
N GLU A 32 11.26 -19.49 -1.93
CA GLU A 32 11.59 -20.65 -2.76
C GLU A 32 10.33 -21.33 -3.34
N SER A 33 9.25 -21.34 -2.57
CA SER A 33 7.99 -21.99 -2.97
C SER A 33 6.97 -20.97 -3.50
N PRO A 34 6.45 -21.14 -4.72
CA PRO A 34 5.41 -20.27 -5.27
C PRO A 34 4.05 -20.42 -4.57
N ASN A 35 3.84 -21.50 -3.81
CA ASN A 35 2.58 -21.77 -3.10
C ASN A 35 2.26 -20.69 -2.05
N ILE A 36 3.28 -20.01 -1.53
CA ILE A 36 3.08 -18.92 -0.57
C ILE A 36 2.22 -17.81 -1.17
N LEU A 37 2.39 -17.46 -2.45
CA LEU A 37 1.58 -16.41 -3.06
C LEU A 37 0.13 -16.82 -3.21
N SER A 38 -0.14 -18.08 -3.53
CA SER A 38 -1.52 -18.58 -3.57
C SER A 38 -2.18 -18.45 -2.19
N MET A 39 -1.49 -18.87 -1.12
CA MET A 39 -2.01 -18.74 0.25
C MET A 39 -2.24 -17.28 0.67
N LEU A 40 -1.34 -16.36 0.26
CA LEU A 40 -1.51 -14.93 0.53
C LEU A 40 -2.69 -14.33 -0.24
N LYS A 41 -2.85 -14.67 -1.52
CA LYS A 41 -3.97 -14.19 -2.36
C LYS A 41 -5.33 -14.74 -1.94
N ASN A 42 -5.37 -15.92 -1.34
CA ASN A 42 -6.59 -16.50 -0.80
C ASN A 42 -6.91 -16.00 0.63
N GLY A 43 -5.97 -15.31 1.29
CA GLY A 43 -6.11 -14.90 2.69
C GLY A 43 -5.98 -16.04 3.71
N ASP A 44 -5.46 -17.19 3.28
CA ASP A 44 -5.12 -18.34 4.14
C ASP A 44 -3.96 -18.00 5.08
N THR A 45 -3.06 -17.12 4.61
CA THR A 45 -1.91 -16.62 5.37
C THR A 45 -1.90 -15.09 5.34
N LYS A 46 -1.60 -14.44 6.48
CA LYS A 46 -1.44 -12.99 6.54
C LYS A 46 -0.23 -12.53 5.72
N VAL A 47 -0.35 -11.39 5.04
CA VAL A 47 0.79 -10.74 4.38
C VAL A 47 1.83 -10.36 5.43
N PRO A 48 3.08 -10.85 5.33
CA PRO A 48 4.14 -10.45 6.26
C PRO A 48 4.50 -8.99 6.03
N LEU A 49 4.32 -8.13 7.04
CA LEU A 49 4.56 -6.68 6.92
C LEU A 49 5.98 -6.37 6.42
N ALA A 50 6.98 -7.14 6.87
CA ALA A 50 8.37 -7.00 6.45
C ALA A 50 8.61 -7.27 4.95
N ARG A 51 7.68 -7.97 4.27
CA ARG A 51 7.77 -8.28 2.84
C ARG A 51 7.04 -7.28 1.96
N ILE A 52 6.25 -6.38 2.52
CA ILE A 52 5.49 -5.37 1.77
C ILE A 52 6.36 -4.56 0.80
N PRO A 53 7.57 -4.08 1.17
CA PRO A 53 8.42 -3.36 0.23
C PRO A 53 8.81 -4.20 -1.00
N ALA A 54 9.11 -5.49 -0.79
CA ALA A 54 9.48 -6.40 -1.88
C ALA A 54 8.27 -6.73 -2.77
N ILE A 55 7.11 -7.00 -2.16
CA ILE A 55 5.85 -7.26 -2.86
C ILE A 55 5.46 -6.05 -3.71
N ALA A 56 5.49 -4.86 -3.14
CA ALA A 56 5.13 -3.63 -3.84
C ALA A 56 6.08 -3.34 -5.01
N LYS A 57 7.38 -3.60 -4.83
CA LYS A 57 8.37 -3.50 -5.90
C LYS A 57 8.09 -4.49 -7.02
N ALA A 58 7.81 -5.76 -6.69
CA ALA A 58 7.51 -6.79 -7.68
C ALA A 58 6.24 -6.47 -8.47
N ALA A 59 5.23 -5.92 -7.80
CA ALA A 59 3.94 -5.53 -8.37
C ALA A 59 3.92 -4.14 -9.03
N GLY A 60 4.95 -3.32 -8.84
CA GLY A 60 4.98 -1.94 -9.34
C GLY A 60 4.00 -0.98 -8.65
N THR A 61 3.63 -1.24 -7.39
CA THR A 61 2.68 -0.41 -6.63
C THR A 61 3.36 0.38 -5.51
N ASP A 62 2.62 1.29 -4.87
CA ASP A 62 3.07 1.98 -3.67
C ASP A 62 2.95 1.05 -2.44
N PRO A 63 4.05 0.77 -1.72
CA PRO A 63 4.02 -0.10 -0.54
C PRO A 63 3.12 0.42 0.58
N LYS A 64 2.88 1.73 0.66
CA LYS A 64 2.09 2.33 1.74
C LYS A 64 0.62 1.95 1.65
N VAL A 65 0.08 1.77 0.46
CA VAL A 65 -1.31 1.37 0.26
C VAL A 65 -1.54 -0.04 0.81
N LEU A 66 -0.61 -0.96 0.51
CA LEU A 66 -0.67 -2.33 1.06
C LEU A 66 -0.42 -2.34 2.57
N LEU A 67 0.52 -1.53 3.07
CA LEU A 67 0.82 -1.42 4.50
C LEU A 67 -0.36 -0.88 5.31
N ASP A 68 -0.98 0.20 4.85
CA ASP A 68 -2.16 0.81 5.47
C ASP A 68 -3.29 -0.22 5.61
N LEU A 69 -3.61 -0.91 4.50
CA LEU A 69 -4.61 -1.96 4.48
C LEU A 69 -4.28 -3.14 5.42
N CYS A 70 -3.02 -3.56 5.48
CA CYS A 70 -2.58 -4.63 6.39
C CYS A 70 -2.64 -4.21 7.86
N LEU A 71 -2.29 -2.95 8.17
CA LEU A 71 -2.36 -2.43 9.54
C LEU A 71 -3.83 -2.33 9.99
N GLU A 72 -4.72 -1.77 9.18
CA GLU A 72 -6.15 -1.68 9.51
C GLU A 72 -6.75 -3.08 9.74
N ALA A 73 -6.40 -4.05 8.88
CA ALA A 73 -6.96 -5.40 8.95
C ALA A 73 -6.36 -6.29 10.05
N TYR A 74 -5.07 -6.15 10.36
CA TYR A 74 -4.35 -7.08 11.24
C TYR A 74 -4.01 -6.48 12.61
N HIS A 75 -3.90 -5.15 12.70
CA HIS A 75 -3.46 -4.41 13.88
C HIS A 75 -4.25 -3.09 14.03
N PRO A 76 -5.60 -3.15 14.17
CA PRO A 76 -6.46 -1.96 14.11
C PRO A 76 -6.13 -0.91 15.17
N GLU A 77 -5.73 -1.31 16.38
CA GLU A 77 -5.32 -0.38 17.43
C GLU A 77 -4.04 0.39 17.06
N LEU A 78 -3.04 -0.30 16.48
CA LEU A 78 -1.82 0.35 16.00
C LEU A 78 -2.11 1.26 14.81
N HIS A 79 -2.97 0.83 13.90
CA HIS A 79 -3.41 1.64 12.76
C HIS A 79 -4.07 2.95 13.22
N GLN A 80 -4.94 2.88 14.23
CA GLN A 80 -5.59 4.05 14.81
C GLN A 80 -4.55 5.01 15.42
N VAL A 81 -3.63 4.50 16.25
CA VAL A 81 -2.56 5.32 16.86
C VAL A 81 -1.69 6.00 15.80
N LEU A 82 -1.31 5.29 14.74
CA LEU A 82 -0.52 5.86 13.65
C LEU A 82 -1.29 6.92 12.86
N SER A 83 -2.58 6.70 12.64
CA SER A 83 -3.46 7.65 11.97
C SER A 83 -3.60 8.96 12.75
N ASP A 84 -3.66 8.87 14.08
CA ASP A 84 -3.82 10.04 14.95
C ASP A 84 -2.50 10.79 15.17
N LEU A 85 -1.42 10.07 15.49
CA LEU A 85 -0.13 10.69 15.87
C LEU A 85 0.77 11.01 14.68
N ALA A 86 0.63 10.27 13.58
CA ALA A 86 1.53 10.38 12.45
C ALA A 86 0.84 10.16 11.09
N PRO A 87 -0.23 10.90 10.78
CA PRO A 87 -1.04 10.69 9.57
C PRO A 87 -0.22 10.78 8.28
N SER A 88 0.90 11.51 8.30
CA SER A 88 1.78 11.65 7.13
C SER A 88 2.58 10.39 6.77
N MET A 89 2.75 9.43 7.69
CA MET A 89 3.53 8.22 7.44
C MET A 89 2.88 7.33 6.38
N LEU A 90 1.55 7.20 6.41
CA LEU A 90 0.79 6.30 5.55
C LEU A 90 0.30 6.94 4.23
N ILE A 91 0.58 8.23 4.00
CA ILE A 91 0.23 8.93 2.75
C ILE A 91 0.97 8.29 1.55
N SER A 92 0.22 7.71 0.63
CA SER A 92 0.69 7.17 -0.65
C SER A 92 1.26 8.25 -1.56
N ARG A 93 2.03 7.86 -2.59
CA ARG A 93 2.57 8.81 -3.57
C ARG A 93 1.47 9.63 -4.27
N GLN A 94 0.34 9.01 -4.61
CA GLN A 94 -0.79 9.67 -5.26
C GLN A 94 -1.41 10.71 -4.34
N GLU A 95 -1.68 10.38 -3.09
CA GLU A 95 -2.23 11.33 -2.10
C GLU A 95 -1.24 12.46 -1.80
N LEU A 96 0.06 12.17 -1.77
CA LEU A 96 1.08 13.19 -1.59
C LEU A 96 1.08 14.22 -2.73
N GLN A 97 0.71 13.81 -3.95
CA GLN A 97 0.55 14.74 -5.07
C GLN A 97 -0.62 15.70 -4.82
N LEU A 98 -1.74 15.22 -4.29
CA LEU A 98 -2.87 16.06 -3.90
C LEU A 98 -2.48 17.06 -2.81
N VAL A 99 -1.78 16.60 -1.77
CA VAL A 99 -1.28 17.48 -0.69
C VAL A 99 -0.35 18.57 -1.24
N ARG A 100 0.56 18.21 -2.16
CA ARG A 100 1.46 19.16 -2.81
C ARG A 100 0.70 20.18 -3.66
N LEU A 101 -0.30 19.74 -4.41
CA LEU A 101 -1.16 20.61 -5.21
C LEU A 101 -1.89 21.62 -4.33
N VAL A 102 -2.56 21.16 -3.28
CA VAL A 102 -3.30 22.01 -2.35
C VAL A 102 -2.36 23.02 -1.67
N ARG A 103 -1.18 22.59 -1.21
CA ARG A 103 -0.18 23.51 -0.64
C ARG A 103 0.27 24.59 -1.62
N ARG A 104 0.45 24.23 -2.90
CA ARG A 104 0.82 25.19 -3.96
C ARG A 104 -0.30 26.21 -4.18
N VAL A 105 -1.54 25.76 -4.31
CA VAL A 105 -2.71 26.63 -4.52
C VAL A 105 -2.91 27.57 -3.32
N LEU A 106 -2.87 27.04 -2.09
CA LEU A 106 -2.97 27.86 -0.88
C LEU A 106 -1.82 28.86 -0.76
N GLY A 107 -0.59 28.48 -1.12
CA GLY A 107 0.55 29.39 -1.17
C GLY A 107 0.38 30.51 -2.19
N ALA A 108 -0.12 30.19 -3.39
CA ALA A 108 -0.40 31.17 -4.44
C ALA A 108 -1.46 32.19 -3.98
N MET A 109 -2.58 31.70 -3.41
CA MET A 109 -3.66 32.54 -2.87
C MET A 109 -3.16 33.48 -1.75
N ARG A 110 -2.28 33.01 -0.86
CA ARG A 110 -1.66 33.84 0.20
C ARG A 110 -0.69 34.88 -0.34
N SER A 111 -0.11 34.66 -1.53
CA SER A 111 0.87 35.57 -2.15
C SER A 111 0.26 36.65 -3.05
N GLY A 112 -1.08 36.74 -3.14
CA GLY A 112 -1.76 37.75 -3.98
C GLY A 112 -1.64 37.51 -5.49
N ARG A 113 -1.00 36.42 -5.93
CA ARG A 113 -1.00 36.00 -7.33
C ARG A 113 -2.29 35.26 -7.62
N ALA A 114 -3.29 36.00 -8.09
CA ALA A 114 -4.49 35.43 -8.67
C ALA A 114 -4.08 34.45 -9.78
N ILE A 115 -4.60 33.22 -9.70
CA ILE A 115 -4.39 32.21 -10.72
C ILE A 115 -5.26 32.65 -11.91
N ALA A 116 -4.64 33.35 -12.85
CA ALA A 116 -5.24 33.72 -14.14
C ALA A 116 -5.14 32.55 -15.12
#